data_AF-A0A7C8HHK6-F1
#
_entry.id   AF-A0A7C8HHK6-F1
#
_cell.length_a   1.000
_cell.length_b   1.000
_cell.length_c   1.000
_cell.angle_alpha   90.00
_cell.angle_beta   90.00
_cell.angle_gamma   90.00
#
_symmetry.space_group_name_H-M   'P 1'
#
loop_
_entity.id
_entity.type
_entity.pdbx_description
1 polymer ?
#
loop_
_entity_poly.entity_id
_entity_poly.type
_entity_poly.pdbx_seq_one_letter_code
_entity_poly.pdbx_strand_id
1 'polypeptide(L)'
;MDTGASPRSRGMLGLLKPPKLARAQWLWAGAAFALSAFFLWTLWPRATAVDLAIIDRGEVVREITDEGRTRIHEVFVIAAPVGGELQRIELEPGDLVVRNQVVATIAPADPALLDARVGAEARAGVGAA
;
A
#
# COMPACT_ATOMS: atom_id res chain seq x y z
N MET A 1 -100.38 -62.86 -5.40
CA MET A 1 -99.87 -63.76 -6.46
C MET A 1 -98.36 -63.82 -6.30
N ASP A 2 -97.91 -64.82 -5.54
CA ASP A 2 -96.52 -65.28 -5.51
C ASP A 2 -96.11 -65.80 -6.89
N THR A 3 -94.86 -65.54 -7.29
CA THR A 3 -94.00 -66.48 -8.03
C THR A 3 -92.68 -65.81 -8.37
N GLY A 4 -91.56 -66.29 -7.82
CA GLY A 4 -90.24 -65.86 -8.25
C GLY A 4 -89.09 -66.16 -7.29
N ALA A 5 -88.99 -67.42 -6.86
CA ALA A 5 -87.87 -67.91 -6.08
C ALA A 5 -86.50 -67.75 -6.80
N SER A 6 -85.46 -67.51 -6.00
CA SER A 6 -84.02 -67.72 -6.29
C SER A 6 -83.72 -69.17 -6.76
N PRO A 7 -82.47 -69.64 -7.02
CA PRO A 7 -81.13 -69.00 -7.07
C PRO A 7 -80.28 -69.46 -8.29
N ARG A 8 -79.07 -68.91 -8.52
CA ARG A 8 -77.91 -69.59 -9.17
C ARG A 8 -76.70 -68.65 -9.20
N SER A 9 -75.71 -68.86 -8.32
CA SER A 9 -74.44 -69.54 -8.59
C SER A 9 -73.60 -68.84 -9.68
N ARG A 10 -72.48 -68.18 -9.38
CA ARG A 10 -71.18 -68.68 -8.88
C ARG A 10 -70.14 -68.46 -9.97
N GLY A 11 -69.30 -67.45 -9.77
CA GLY A 11 -67.89 -67.44 -10.15
C GLY A 11 -67.54 -67.25 -11.63
N MET A 12 -67.02 -66.07 -11.96
CA MET A 12 -65.85 -65.96 -12.82
C MET A 12 -65.15 -64.62 -12.53
N LEU A 13 -64.60 -64.50 -11.33
CA LEU A 13 -63.54 -63.52 -11.09
C LEU A 13 -62.26 -64.14 -11.68
N GLY A 14 -62.00 -63.81 -12.94
CA GLY A 14 -60.77 -64.15 -13.65
C GLY A 14 -59.58 -63.55 -12.91
N LEU A 15 -58.94 -64.40 -12.11
CA LEU A 15 -57.72 -64.15 -11.36
C LEU A 15 -56.64 -63.60 -12.33
N LEU A 16 -56.23 -62.34 -12.17
CA LEU A 16 -54.94 -61.90 -12.68
C LEU A 16 -53.88 -62.79 -12.03
N LYS A 17 -53.33 -63.72 -12.80
CA LYS A 17 -52.18 -64.52 -12.43
C LYS A 17 -50.97 -63.58 -12.55
N PRO A 18 -50.36 -63.09 -11.46
CA PRO A 18 -49.14 -62.31 -11.61
C PRO A 18 -48.09 -63.23 -12.23
N PRO A 19 -47.30 -62.75 -13.20
CA PRO A 19 -46.24 -63.57 -13.77
C PRO A 19 -45.36 -64.06 -12.62
N LYS A 20 -45.09 -65.36 -12.58
CA LYS A 20 -44.12 -65.92 -11.64
C LYS A 20 -42.81 -65.18 -11.94
N LEU A 21 -42.44 -64.25 -11.07
CA LEU A 21 -41.20 -63.49 -11.14
C LEU A 21 -40.09 -64.53 -11.06
N ALA A 22 -39.64 -64.98 -12.23
CA ALA A 22 -38.60 -65.98 -12.35
C ALA A 22 -37.39 -65.43 -11.60
N ARG A 23 -36.62 -66.31 -10.96
CA ARG A 23 -35.42 -65.94 -10.17
C ARG A 23 -34.53 -64.91 -10.90
N ALA A 24 -34.53 -64.94 -12.23
CA ALA A 24 -33.93 -63.94 -13.11
C ALA A 24 -34.32 -62.48 -12.80
N GLN A 25 -35.59 -62.16 -12.50
CA GLN A 25 -36.01 -60.78 -12.23
C GLN A 25 -35.43 -60.24 -10.91
N TRP A 26 -35.24 -61.11 -9.91
CA TRP A 26 -34.53 -60.74 -8.68
C TRP A 26 -33.04 -60.50 -8.93
N LEU A 27 -32.43 -61.27 -9.84
CA LEU A 27 -31.05 -61.03 -10.29
C LEU A 27 -30.93 -59.68 -11.01
N TRP A 28 -31.86 -59.35 -11.91
CA TRP A 28 -31.88 -58.06 -12.61
C TRP A 28 -32.15 -56.88 -11.67
N ALA A 29 -33.05 -57.03 -10.70
CA ALA A 29 -33.30 -56.00 -9.68
C ALA A 29 -32.05 -55.76 -8.81
N GLY A 30 -31.36 -56.83 -8.40
CA GLY A 30 -30.10 -56.73 -7.67
C GLY A 30 -28.99 -56.06 -8.50
N ALA A 31 -28.86 -56.43 -9.78
CA ALA A 31 -27.89 -55.82 -10.69
C ALA A 31 -28.16 -54.32 -10.92
N ALA A 32 -29.44 -53.93 -11.12
CA ALA A 32 -29.83 -52.54 -11.25
C ALA A 32 -29.54 -51.74 -9.97
N PHE A 33 -29.85 -52.30 -8.79
CA PHE A 33 -29.56 -51.66 -7.51
C PHE A 33 -28.06 -51.48 -7.28
N ALA A 34 -27.25 -52.52 -7.55
CA ALA A 34 -25.80 -52.45 -7.43
C ALA A 34 -25.21 -51.40 -8.38
N LEU A 35 -25.72 -51.33 -9.62
CA LEU A 35 -25.28 -50.33 -10.59
C LEU A 35 -25.64 -48.91 -10.14
N SER A 36 -26.87 -48.69 -9.68
CA SER A 36 -27.30 -47.40 -9.12
C SER A 36 -26.46 -47.00 -7.90
N ALA A 37 -26.19 -47.92 -6.98
CA ALA A 37 -25.35 -47.67 -5.82
C ALA A 37 -23.91 -47.31 -6.23
N PHE A 38 -23.35 -47.99 -7.24
CA PHE A 38 -22.04 -47.68 -7.79
C PHE A 38 -21.97 -46.25 -8.33
N PHE A 39 -22.91 -45.88 -9.21
CA PHE A 39 -22.95 -44.52 -9.76
C PHE A 39 -23.13 -43.46 -8.67
N LEU A 40 -24.00 -43.68 -7.69
CA LEU A 40 -24.18 -42.76 -6.57
C LEU A 40 -22.87 -42.56 -5.79
N TRP A 41 -22.11 -43.62 -5.56
CA TRP A 41 -20.84 -43.55 -4.84
C TRP A 41 -19.74 -42.83 -5.63
N THR A 42 -19.65 -43.05 -6.95
CA THR A 42 -18.59 -42.39 -7.75
C THR A 42 -18.90 -40.93 -8.05
N LEU A 43 -20.18 -40.55 -8.13
CA LEU A 43 -20.61 -39.16 -8.34
C LEU A 43 -20.60 -38.35 -7.04
N TRP A 44 -20.38 -38.97 -5.88
CA TRP A 44 -20.30 -38.23 -4.62
C TRP A 44 -19.07 -37.31 -4.60
N PRO A 45 -19.26 -36.00 -4.42
CA PRO A 45 -18.16 -35.04 -4.43
C PRO A 45 -17.25 -35.28 -3.23
N ARG A 46 -15.95 -35.40 -3.49
CA ARG A 46 -14.93 -35.44 -2.43
C ARG A 46 -14.66 -34.02 -1.94
N ALA A 47 -14.77 -33.81 -0.63
CA ALA A 47 -14.39 -32.56 0.00
C ALA A 47 -12.86 -32.40 -0.07
N THR A 48 -12.40 -31.30 -0.65
CA THR A 48 -10.99 -30.94 -0.69
C THR A 48 -10.69 -30.01 0.46
N ALA A 49 -9.62 -30.28 1.21
CA ALA A 49 -9.15 -29.38 2.26
C ALA A 49 -8.61 -28.09 1.61
N VAL A 50 -9.22 -26.95 1.94
CA VAL A 50 -8.79 -25.63 1.49
C VAL A 50 -8.50 -24.77 2.71
N ASP A 51 -7.50 -23.91 2.60
CA ASP A 51 -7.18 -22.93 3.63
C ASP A 51 -8.07 -21.70 3.44
N LEU A 52 -8.74 -21.28 4.51
CA LEU A 52 -9.66 -20.15 4.51
C LEU A 52 -9.13 -19.08 5.44
N ALA A 53 -9.00 -17.86 4.93
CA ALA A 53 -8.66 -16.69 5.72
C ALA A 53 -9.82 -15.69 5.67
N ILE A 54 -10.14 -15.11 6.82
CA ILE A 54 -11.09 -14.00 6.92
C ILE A 54 -10.33 -12.72 6.58
N ILE A 55 -10.80 -12.00 5.56
CA ILE A 55 -10.25 -10.71 5.15
C ILE A 55 -11.10 -9.57 5.74
N ASP A 56 -10.44 -8.52 6.20
CA ASP A 56 -11.08 -7.28 6.67
C ASP A 56 -10.67 -6.11 5.78
N ARG A 57 -11.42 -5.00 5.84
CA ARG A 57 -11.16 -3.77 5.10
C ARG A 57 -10.82 -2.65 6.09
N GLY A 58 -9.63 -2.09 5.93
CA GLY A 58 -9.17 -0.93 6.70
C GLY A 58 -8.32 0.01 5.84
N GLU A 59 -7.96 1.15 6.40
CA GLU A 59 -7.04 2.08 5.74
C GLU A 59 -5.64 1.48 5.68
N VAL A 60 -5.05 1.48 4.48
CA VAL A 60 -3.67 1.02 4.27
C VAL A 60 -2.80 2.26 4.08
N VAL A 61 -2.07 2.62 5.14
CA VAL A 61 -1.14 3.75 5.11
C VAL A 61 0.18 3.30 4.49
N ARG A 62 0.65 4.05 3.49
CA ARG A 62 1.97 3.88 2.88
C ARG A 62 2.81 5.10 3.18
N GLU A 63 3.80 4.93 4.04
CA GLU A 63 4.78 5.98 4.34
C GLU A 63 6.02 5.81 3.45
N ILE A 64 6.63 6.94 3.10
CA ILE A 64 7.94 7.00 2.45
C ILE A 64 8.91 7.58 3.47
N THR A 65 9.85 6.76 3.92
CA THR A 65 10.91 7.18 4.83
C THR A 65 12.11 7.62 4.00
N ASP A 66 12.57 8.84 4.24
CA ASP A 66 13.79 9.38 3.61
C ASP A 66 14.62 10.14 4.66
N GLU A 67 15.91 10.31 4.40
CA GLU A 67 16.85 10.99 5.30
C GLU A 67 16.83 12.51 5.07
N GLY A 68 16.19 13.24 5.98
CA GLY A 68 16.23 14.71 5.98
C GLY A 68 17.52 15.25 6.62
N ARG A 69 18.21 16.18 5.96
CA ARG A 69 19.28 16.98 6.58
C ARG A 69 18.85 18.43 6.69
N THR A 70 18.87 18.98 7.90
CA THR A 70 18.63 20.41 8.12
C THR A 70 19.85 21.20 7.63
N ARG A 71 19.61 22.17 6.75
CA ARG A 71 20.64 23.11 6.28
C ARG A 71 20.24 24.52 6.71
N ILE A 72 21.15 25.24 7.36
CA ILE A 72 21.00 26.67 7.61
C ILE A 72 21.16 27.37 6.27
N HIS A 73 20.14 28.11 5.86
CA HIS A 73 20.18 28.93 4.65
C HIS A 73 20.71 30.31 5.05
N GLU A 74 21.38 31.01 4.13
CA GLU A 74 21.76 32.43 4.30
C GLU A 74 22.82 32.73 5.37
N VAL A 75 23.90 31.93 5.42
CA VAL A 75 25.10 32.30 6.19
C VAL A 75 25.91 33.32 5.40
N PHE A 76 26.07 34.53 5.94
CA PHE A 76 26.88 35.58 5.34
C PHE A 76 28.20 35.76 6.10
N VAL A 77 29.30 35.84 5.37
CA VAL A 77 30.61 36.24 5.91
C VAL A 77 30.81 37.71 5.60
N ILE A 78 30.96 38.54 6.64
CA ILE A 78 31.24 39.97 6.49
C ILE A 78 32.76 40.16 6.49
N ALA A 79 33.29 40.78 5.43
CA ALA A 79 34.70 41.09 5.30
C ALA A 79 34.92 42.61 5.27
N ALA A 80 36.04 43.06 5.84
CA ALA A 80 36.46 44.44 5.77
C ALA A 80 36.87 44.82 4.34
N PRO A 81 36.41 45.97 3.79
CA PRO A 81 36.78 46.40 2.44
C PRO A 81 38.23 46.88 2.35
N VAL A 82 38.82 47.30 3.47
CA VAL A 82 40.20 47.82 3.57
C VAL A 82 40.89 47.24 4.80
N GLY A 83 42.21 47.11 4.74
CA GLY A 83 43.04 46.78 5.90
C GLY A 83 43.17 47.96 6.85
N GLY A 84 43.25 47.68 8.15
CA GLY A 84 43.33 48.72 9.19
C GLY A 84 43.27 48.14 10.60
N GLU A 85 43.14 49.03 11.58
CA GLU A 85 42.97 48.68 12.99
C GLU A 85 41.47 48.56 13.31
N LEU A 86 41.07 47.39 13.79
CA LEU A 86 39.68 47.13 14.18
C LEU A 86 39.39 47.79 15.54
N GLN A 87 38.43 48.70 15.56
CA GLN A 87 37.97 49.29 16.81
C GLN A 87 37.15 48.27 17.61
N ARG A 88 36.97 48.53 18.91
CA ARG A 88 36.20 47.66 19.79
C ARG A 88 34.79 47.41 19.22
N ILE A 89 34.45 46.14 19.04
CA ILE A 89 33.10 45.72 18.63
C ILE A 89 32.15 45.88 19.82
N GLU A 90 31.01 46.50 19.59
CA GLU A 90 29.96 46.71 20.60
C GLU A 90 28.88 45.60 20.59
N LEU A 91 28.82 44.80 19.53
CA LEU A 91 27.88 43.68 19.37
C LEU A 91 28.36 42.42 20.12
N GLU A 92 27.41 41.70 20.71
CA GLU A 92 27.64 40.41 21.36
C GLU A 92 27.09 39.24 20.51
N PRO A 93 27.63 38.01 20.69
CA PRO A 93 27.11 36.84 19.99
C PRO A 93 25.63 36.58 20.29
N GLY A 94 24.81 36.52 19.24
CA GLY A 94 23.37 36.31 19.35
C GLY A 94 22.52 37.57 19.15
N ASP A 95 23.16 38.73 19.09
CA ASP A 95 22.48 39.99 18.78
C ASP A 95 21.88 39.96 17.37
N LEU A 96 20.69 40.54 17.24
CA LEU A 96 20.03 40.71 15.96
C LEU A 96 20.71 41.85 15.18
N VAL A 97 21.06 41.56 13.92
CA VAL A 97 21.64 42.53 12.99
C VAL A 97 20.70 42.75 11.82
N VAL A 98 20.38 44.01 11.53
CA VAL A 98 19.54 44.37 10.38
C VAL A 98 20.38 44.86 9.20
N ARG A 99 19.78 44.87 8.00
CA ARG A 99 20.43 45.38 6.79
C ARG A 99 20.93 46.82 7.01
N ASN A 100 22.15 47.10 6.54
CA ASN A 100 22.85 48.40 6.66
C ASN A 100 23.24 48.80 8.10
N GLN A 101 23.12 47.90 9.08
CA GLN A 101 23.66 48.14 10.41
C GLN A 101 25.19 48.03 10.39
N VAL A 102 25.86 48.94 11.08
CA VAL A 102 27.31 48.89 11.28
C VAL A 102 27.62 47.78 12.28
N VAL A 103 28.39 46.78 11.85
CA VAL A 103 28.80 45.65 12.69
C VAL A 103 30.19 45.83 13.31
N ALA A 104 31.03 46.64 12.67
CA ALA A 104 32.40 46.91 13.09
C ALA A 104 32.89 48.21 12.45
N THR A 105 33.75 48.94 13.16
CA THR A 105 34.41 50.15 12.67
C THR A 105 35.91 49.89 12.57
N ILE A 106 36.52 50.25 11.45
CA ILE A 106 37.95 50.04 11.18
C ILE A 106 38.60 51.40 10.95
N ALA A 107 39.65 51.70 11.71
CA ALA A 107 40.53 52.83 11.45
C ALA A 107 41.52 52.44 10.32
N PRO A 108 41.62 53.22 9.23
CA PRO A 108 42.59 52.92 8.17
C PRO A 108 44.01 52.79 8.73
N ALA A 109 44.78 51.83 8.22
CA ALA A 109 46.19 51.72 8.60
C ALA A 109 46.94 53.00 8.22
N ASP A 110 47.96 53.35 9.02
CA ASP A 110 48.84 54.47 8.69
C ASP A 110 49.35 54.29 7.25
N PRO A 111 49.24 55.32 6.39
CA PRO A 111 49.69 55.21 5.02
C PRO A 111 51.19 54.89 5.03
N ALA A 112 51.57 53.75 4.47
CA ALA A 112 52.96 53.47 4.16
C ALA A 112 53.52 54.64 3.34
N LEU A 113 54.76 55.05 3.62
CA LEU A 113 55.42 56.12 2.87
C LEU A 113 55.23 55.87 1.37
N LEU A 114 54.52 56.78 0.71
CA LEU A 114 54.10 56.63 -0.69
C LEU A 114 55.34 56.57 -1.59
N ASP A 115 55.74 55.36 -1.98
CA ASP A 115 56.62 55.17 -3.13
C ASP A 115 55.84 55.52 -4.41
N ALA A 116 56.51 56.12 -5.39
CA ALA A 116 55.92 56.65 -6.62
C ALA A 116 55.11 55.59 -7.39
N ARG A 117 55.49 54.31 -7.25
CA ARG A 117 54.79 53.17 -7.85
C ARG A 117 53.41 52.92 -7.24
N VAL A 118 53.30 52.91 -5.91
CA VAL A 118 52.03 52.64 -5.20
C VAL A 118 51.00 53.73 -5.50
N GLY A 119 51.45 54.99 -5.59
CA GLY A 119 50.58 56.11 -5.98
C GLY A 119 50.13 56.08 -7.45
N ALA A 120 50.90 55.46 -8.35
CA ALA A 120 50.49 55.26 -9.74
C ALA A 120 49.44 54.14 -9.86
N GLU A 121 49.63 53.04 -9.14
CA GLU A 121 48.72 51.89 -9.11
C GLU A 121 47.35 52.27 -8.52
N ALA A 122 47.31 53.05 -7.43
CA ALA A 122 46.05 53.52 -6.83
C ALA A 122 45.24 54.46 -7.75
N ARG A 123 45.91 55.34 -8.50
CA ARG A 123 45.23 56.24 -9.47
C ARG A 123 44.69 55.48 -10.69
N ALA A 124 45.39 54.43 -11.12
CA ALA A 124 44.93 53.60 -12.23
C ALA A 124 43.63 52.83 -11.88
N GLY A 125 43.48 52.39 -10.63
CA GLY A 125 42.27 51.71 -10.17
C GLY A 125 41.01 52.59 -10.14
N VAL A 126 41.16 53.89 -9.84
CA VAL A 126 40.03 54.85 -9.81
C VAL A 126 39.56 55.25 -11.21
N GLY A 127 40.46 55.28 -12.20
CA GLY A 127 40.13 55.64 -13.59
C GLY A 127 39.57 54.50 -14.44
N ALA A 128 39.63 53.26 -13.96
CA ALA A 128 39.14 52.08 -14.67
C ALA A 128 37.69 51.68 -14.32
N ALA A 129 37.04 52.44 -13.44
CA ALA A 129 35.65 52.26 -13.01
C ALA A 129 34.69 53.20 -13.73
#